data_AF-A0A1Q5P551-F1
#
_entry.id   AF-A0A1Q5P551-F1
#
_cell.length_a   1.000
_cell.length_b   1.000
_cell.length_c   1.000
_cell.angle_alpha   90.00
_cell.angle_beta   90.00
_cell.angle_gamma   90.00
#
_symmetry.space_group_name_H-M   'P 1'
#
loop_
_entity.id
_entity.type
_entity.pdbx_description
1 polymer ?
#
loop_
_entity_poly.entity_id
_entity_poly.type
_entity_poly.pdbx_seq_one_letter_code
_entity_poly.pdbx_strand_id
1 'polypeptide(L)'
;MTALEKEVARLTEENETVTAERDSLSEEVVSLNSATASTVSSTPSELFDETENIPSSDSSTTPEFYDNCSAAQAAGAAPVYAGDPGYGPHLDRDGDGVRCEY
;
A
#
# COMPACT_ATOMS: atom_id res chain seq x y z
N MET A 1 39.74 -32.50 0.95
CA MET A 1 38.79 -31.38 0.83
C MET A 1 38.95 -30.49 2.03
N THR A 2 39.07 -29.18 1.81
CA THR A 2 39.22 -28.18 2.88
C THR A 2 37.87 -27.90 3.55
N ALA A 3 37.90 -27.37 4.77
CA ALA A 3 36.68 -26.97 5.48
C ALA A 3 35.82 -25.99 4.67
N LEU A 4 36.47 -25.14 3.86
CA LEU A 4 35.81 -24.18 2.99
C LEU A 4 35.02 -24.86 1.86
N GLU A 5 35.58 -25.91 1.23
CA GLU A 5 34.87 -26.65 0.17
C GLU A 5 33.62 -27.35 0.70
N LYS A 6 33.67 -27.88 1.92
CA LYS A 6 32.50 -28.49 2.59
C LYS A 6 31.40 -27.46 2.85
N GLU A 7 31.79 -26.25 3.23
CA GLU A 7 30.85 -25.16 3.50
C GLU A 7 30.22 -24.62 2.21
N VAL A 8 31.00 -24.48 1.13
CA VAL A 8 30.46 -24.12 -0.19
C VAL A 8 29.43 -25.15 -0.64
N ALA A 9 29.72 -26.44 -0.53
CA ALA A 9 28.77 -27.49 -0.89
C ALA A 9 27.46 -27.42 -0.08
N ARG A 10 27.55 -27.18 1.23
CA ARG A 10 26.39 -27.00 2.12
C ARG A 10 25.55 -25.79 1.71
N LEU A 11 26.20 -24.65 1.45
CA LEU A 11 25.52 -23.43 1.04
C LEU A 11 24.87 -23.56 -0.35
N THR A 12 25.47 -24.33 -1.25
CA THR A 12 24.85 -24.61 -2.56
C THR A 12 23.56 -25.41 -2.41
N GLU A 13 23.55 -26.47 -1.59
CA GLU A 13 22.36 -27.28 -1.33
C GLU A 13 21.25 -26.48 -0.62
N GLU A 14 21.63 -25.61 0.32
CA GLU A 14 20.71 -24.69 0.99
C GLU A 14 20.09 -23.68 0.01
N ASN A 15 20.89 -23.10 -0.89
CA ASN A 15 20.39 -22.18 -1.92
C ASN A 15 19.44 -22.87 -2.91
N GLU A 16 19.76 -24.09 -3.34
CA GLU A 16 18.88 -24.88 -4.21
C GLU A 16 17.53 -25.14 -3.52
N THR A 17 17.55 -25.49 -2.23
CA THR A 17 16.33 -25.69 -1.44
C THR A 17 15.50 -24.41 -1.34
N VAL A 18 16.13 -23.29 -0.98
CA VAL A 18 15.46 -21.99 -0.88
C VAL A 18 14.91 -21.53 -2.24
N THR A 19 15.58 -21.87 -3.34
CA THR A 19 15.06 -21.57 -4.68
C THR A 19 13.81 -22.37 -5.01
N ALA A 20 13.78 -23.66 -4.67
CA ALA A 20 12.60 -24.50 -4.87
C ALA A 20 11.40 -24.03 -4.03
N GLU A 21 11.64 -23.63 -2.77
CA GLU A 21 10.59 -23.04 -1.92
C GLU A 21 10.05 -21.73 -2.49
N ARG A 22 10.93 -20.85 -3.00
CA ARG A 22 10.53 -19.60 -3.67
C ARG A 22 9.64 -19.89 -4.87
N ASP A 23 10.04 -20.83 -5.72
CA ASP A 23 9.33 -21.15 -6.95
C ASP A 23 7.93 -21.70 -6.62
N SER A 24 7.81 -22.59 -5.62
CA SER A 24 6.52 -23.09 -5.12
C SER A 24 5.62 -21.96 -4.59
N LEU A 25 6.17 -21.04 -3.77
CA LEU A 25 5.41 -19.91 -3.25
C LEU A 25 4.99 -18.94 -4.37
N SER A 26 5.81 -18.79 -5.42
CA SER A 26 5.51 -17.93 -6.56
C SER A 26 4.31 -18.46 -7.36
N GLU A 27 4.21 -19.78 -7.54
CA GLU A 27 3.05 -20.41 -8.18
C GLU A 27 1.77 -20.26 -7.34
N GLU A 28 1.88 -20.35 -6.01
CA GLU A 28 0.77 -20.12 -5.09
C GLU A 28 0.25 -18.67 -5.17
N VAL A 29 1.16 -17.67 -5.17
CA VAL A 29 0.79 -16.26 -5.33
C VAL A 29 0.10 -15.99 -6.67
N VAL A 30 0.57 -16.60 -7.77
CA VAL A 30 -0.07 -16.48 -9.09
C VAL A 30 -1.49 -17.05 -9.07
N SER A 31 -1.69 -18.18 -8.38
CA SER A 31 -3.01 -18.80 -8.21
C SER A 31 -3.96 -17.90 -7.41
N LEU A 32 -3.50 -17.36 -6.28
CA LEU A 32 -4.27 -16.46 -5.44
C LEU A 32 -4.64 -15.15 -6.17
N ASN A 33 -3.68 -14.54 -6.90
CA ASN A 33 -3.95 -13.34 -7.69
C ASN A 33 -4.96 -13.57 -8.82
N SER A 34 -4.95 -14.76 -9.43
CA SER A 34 -5.95 -15.13 -10.44
C SER A 34 -7.34 -15.28 -9.81
N ALA A 35 -7.42 -15.82 -8.58
CA ALA A 35 -8.67 -15.96 -7.85
C ALA A 35 -9.23 -14.61 -7.34
N THR A 36 -8.37 -13.67 -6.94
CA THR A 36 -8.79 -12.33 -6.53
C THR A 36 -9.19 -11.45 -7.72
N ALA A 37 -8.56 -11.63 -8.90
CA ALA A 37 -8.97 -10.98 -10.14
C ALA A 37 -10.39 -11.39 -10.59
N SER A 38 -10.81 -12.64 -10.36
CA SER A 38 -12.19 -13.07 -10.59
C SER A 38 -13.19 -12.53 -9.55
N THR A 39 -12.74 -12.14 -8.36
CA THR A 39 -13.62 -11.62 -7.28
C THR A 39 -13.92 -10.12 -7.40
N VAL A 40 -13.09 -9.35 -8.11
CA VAL A 40 -13.36 -7.93 -8.43
C VAL A 40 -14.20 -7.74 -9.70
N SER A 41 -14.62 -8.82 -10.37
CA SER A 41 -15.40 -8.79 -11.62
C SER A 41 -16.93 -8.88 -11.40
N SER A 42 -17.41 -8.68 -10.18
CA SER A 42 -18.85 -8.64 -9.85
C SER A 42 -19.24 -7.38 -9.09
N THR A 43 -18.79 -6.22 -9.58
CA THR A 43 -19.54 -4.96 -9.46
C THR A 43 -20.02 -4.59 -10.87
N PRO A 44 -21.33 -4.64 -11.15
CA PRO A 44 -21.90 -4.09 -12.37
C PRO A 44 -21.46 -2.65 -12.56
N SER A 45 -20.84 -2.39 -13.72
CA SER A 45 -20.82 -1.08 -14.36
C SER A 45 -22.25 -0.59 -14.51
N GLU A 46 -22.72 0.20 -13.56
CA GLU A 46 -23.72 1.23 -13.86
C GLU A 46 -22.98 2.56 -14.03
N LEU A 47 -22.88 2.95 -15.30
CA LEU A 47 -22.96 4.33 -15.78
C LEU A 47 -22.10 5.37 -15.04
N PHE A 48 -20.85 5.48 -15.48
CA PHE A 48 -20.19 6.79 -15.51
C PHE A 48 -19.63 7.02 -16.91
N ASP A 49 -20.55 7.38 -17.79
CA ASP A 49 -20.30 8.20 -18.97
C ASP A 49 -20.30 9.66 -18.48
N GLU A 50 -19.13 10.26 -18.30
CA GLU A 50 -18.96 11.72 -18.30
C GLU A 50 -17.48 12.06 -18.51
N THR A 51 -17.14 12.24 -19.78
CA THR A 51 -16.40 13.39 -20.32
C THR A 51 -15.87 14.40 -19.30
N GLU A 52 -14.57 14.69 -19.37
CA GLU A 52 -13.92 15.93 -18.91
C GLU A 52 -14.53 16.66 -17.70
N ASN A 53 -14.15 16.25 -16.49
CA ASN A 53 -14.11 17.18 -15.38
C ASN A 53 -12.93 16.84 -14.47
N ILE A 54 -11.73 17.27 -14.88
CA ILE A 54 -10.68 17.58 -13.91
C ILE A 54 -11.33 18.63 -13.00
N PRO A 55 -11.51 18.39 -11.69
CA PRO A 55 -12.03 19.43 -10.82
C PRO A 55 -11.06 20.60 -10.91
N SER A 56 -11.48 21.59 -11.67
CA SER A 56 -10.89 22.91 -11.64
C SER A 56 -10.92 23.34 -10.20
N SER A 57 -9.75 23.75 -9.74
CA SER A 57 -9.49 24.42 -8.49
C SER A 57 -10.41 25.62 -8.32
N ASP A 58 -11.65 25.37 -7.93
CA ASP A 58 -12.60 26.34 -7.43
C ASP A 58 -13.46 25.63 -6.39
N SER A 59 -12.80 25.36 -5.26
CA SER A 59 -13.52 25.42 -4.01
C SER A 59 -12.76 26.43 -3.18
N SER A 60 -13.50 27.45 -2.76
CA SER A 60 -13.27 28.20 -1.54
C SER A 60 -13.25 27.24 -0.34
N THR A 61 -12.33 26.29 -0.36
CA THR A 61 -12.08 25.31 0.69
C THR A 61 -11.39 26.09 1.78
N THR A 62 -12.18 26.51 2.74
CA THR A 62 -11.67 26.67 4.10
C THR A 62 -10.89 25.39 4.35
N PRO A 63 -9.56 25.45 4.48
CA PRO A 63 -8.76 24.24 4.57
C PRO A 63 -9.31 23.45 5.75
N GLU A 64 -9.94 22.33 5.44
CA GLU A 64 -10.67 21.51 6.39
C GLU A 64 -9.63 20.73 7.18
N PHE A 65 -8.88 21.46 8.01
CA PHE A 65 -7.85 20.91 8.86
C PHE A 65 -8.54 20.10 9.95
N TYR A 66 -8.08 18.87 10.17
CA TYR A 66 -8.53 18.11 11.32
C TYR A 66 -7.93 18.73 12.59
N ASP A 67 -8.77 18.96 13.61
CA ASP A 67 -8.30 19.46 14.90
C ASP A 67 -7.36 18.46 15.60
N ASN A 68 -7.52 17.16 15.32
CA ASN A 68 -6.75 16.08 15.90
C ASN A 68 -6.86 14.79 15.06
N CYS A 69 -5.97 13.83 15.35
CA CYS A 69 -5.95 12.55 14.66
C CYS A 69 -7.20 11.69 14.86
N SER A 70 -7.91 11.83 15.98
CA SER A 70 -9.17 11.11 16.19
C SER A 70 -10.27 11.60 15.25
N ALA A 71 -10.31 12.89 14.91
CA ALA A 71 -11.24 13.43 13.93
C ALA A 71 -10.92 12.90 12.52
N ALA A 72 -9.63 12.86 12.14
CA ALA A 72 -9.19 12.29 10.86
C ALA A 72 -9.54 10.79 10.75
N GLN A 73 -9.33 10.03 11.82
CA GLN A 73 -9.63 8.59 11.84
C GLN A 73 -11.14 8.31 11.86
N ALA A 74 -11.93 9.09 12.59
CA ALA A 74 -13.40 8.99 12.58
C ALA A 74 -14.01 9.33 11.21
N ALA A 75 -13.37 10.24 10.47
CA ALA A 75 -13.73 10.56 9.09
C ALA A 75 -13.24 9.50 8.07
N GLY A 76 -12.45 8.52 8.49
CA GLY A 76 -11.83 7.54 7.60
C GLY A 76 -10.74 8.13 6.69
N ALA A 77 -10.19 9.30 7.07
CA ALA A 77 -9.17 10.02 6.32
C ALA A 77 -7.74 9.79 6.84
N ALA A 78 -7.57 8.94 7.86
CA ALA A 78 -6.25 8.56 8.37
C ALA A 78 -5.71 7.31 7.63
N PRO A 79 -4.40 7.23 7.33
CA PRO A 79 -3.35 8.24 7.57
C PRO A 79 -3.49 9.48 6.67
N VAL A 80 -3.22 10.67 7.23
CA VAL A 80 -3.29 11.95 6.51
C VAL A 80 -1.90 12.32 6.02
N TYR A 81 -1.73 12.52 4.71
CA TYR A 81 -0.43 12.84 4.12
C TYR A 81 -0.23 14.34 3.91
N ALA A 82 1.04 14.76 3.87
CA ALA A 82 1.41 16.12 3.51
C ALA A 82 0.88 16.49 2.11
N GLY A 83 -0.01 17.49 2.07
CA GLY A 83 -0.69 17.93 0.86
C GLY A 83 -2.16 17.51 0.78
N ASP A 84 -2.61 16.60 1.65
CA ASP A 84 -4.01 16.22 1.71
C ASP A 84 -4.87 17.29 2.41
N PRO A 85 -6.15 17.44 2.00
CA PRO A 85 -7.12 18.20 2.78
C PRO A 85 -7.25 17.57 4.16
N GLY A 86 -6.98 18.35 5.21
CA GLY A 86 -6.84 17.82 6.58
C GLY A 86 -5.45 17.93 7.16
N TYR A 87 -4.41 18.10 6.33
CA TYR A 87 -3.04 18.19 6.79
C TYR A 87 -2.74 19.53 7.47
N GLY A 88 -2.67 19.51 8.80
CA GLY A 88 -2.18 20.62 9.59
C GLY A 88 -0.74 20.39 10.04
N PRO A 89 0.22 21.32 9.84
CA PRO A 89 1.61 21.19 10.30
C PRO A 89 1.75 21.09 11.84
N HIS A 90 0.65 21.26 12.58
CA HIS A 90 0.59 21.09 14.02
C HIS A 90 0.33 19.64 14.51
N LEU A 91 -0.12 18.73 13.64
CA LEU A 91 -0.50 17.33 13.96
C LEU A 91 0.63 16.26 14.12
N ASP A 92 1.53 16.06 13.16
CA ASP A 92 2.85 15.41 13.16
C ASP A 92 3.92 16.39 13.68
N ARG A 93 4.66 15.84 14.63
CA ARG A 93 5.58 16.57 15.48
C ARG A 93 7.02 16.36 15.01
N ASP A 94 7.21 15.35 14.18
CA ASP A 94 8.45 14.73 13.73
C ASP A 94 8.83 15.12 12.31
N GLY A 95 7.89 15.67 11.55
CA GLY A 95 8.09 16.30 10.25
C GLY A 95 8.29 15.33 9.09
N ASP A 96 7.80 14.10 9.21
CA ASP A 96 7.93 13.07 8.17
C ASP A 96 6.86 13.18 7.07
N GLY A 97 5.81 13.99 7.32
CA GLY A 97 4.74 14.24 6.36
C GLY A 97 3.64 13.17 6.37
N VAL A 98 3.62 12.30 7.38
CA VAL A 98 2.56 11.31 7.61
C VAL A 98 1.97 11.55 8.99
N ARG A 99 0.64 11.70 9.07
CA ARG A 99 -0.03 12.00 10.33
C ARG A 99 -1.04 10.91 10.64
N CYS A 100 -1.25 10.67 11.94
CA CYS A 100 -2.28 9.76 12.44
C CYS A 100 -2.06 8.31 11.99
N GLU A 101 -0.81 7.86 12.13
CA GLU A 101 -0.36 6.51 11.79
C GLU A 101 -0.92 5.42 12.71
N TYR A 102 -1.58 5.81 13.81
CA TYR A 102 -2.13 4.94 14.85
C TYR A 102 -3.48 5.46 15.37
#